data_AF-A0A2I0AVU9-F1
#
_entry.id   AF-A0A2I0AVU9-F1
#
_cell.length_a   1.000
_cell.length_b   1.000
_cell.length_c   1.000
_cell.angle_alpha   90.00
_cell.angle_beta   90.00
_cell.angle_gamma   90.00
#
_symmetry.space_group_name_H-M   'P 1'
#
loop_
_entity.id
_entity.type
_entity.pdbx_description
1 polymer ?
#
loop_
_entity_poly.entity_id
_entity_poly.type
_entity_poly.pdbx_seq_one_letter_code
_entity_poly.pdbx_strand_id
1 'polypeptide(L)'
;MFNSEPFIAFGLWLFHVIANRNLAFFSPQGSCQLTKLALWHIIHGLPWRVTAVMLADTLEWYRDHEKCLISEFKRIFLSGFPDSILDQLGDSIVNWVERVPRRRFGKILNGDIVLCRHIAKQTGILLDPIYTLAAWEHSVLLSLEAEKDSDIVMLHTGGTLGLFGIAQRRPEEFLYAG
;
A
#
# COMPACT_ATOMS: atom_id res chain seq x y z
N MET A 1 23.61 -13.49 2.33
CA MET A 1 22.61 -14.28 3.08
C MET A 1 21.64 -13.27 3.69
N PHE A 2 20.52 -13.00 3.02
CA PHE A 2 19.48 -12.15 3.60
C PHE A 2 18.73 -12.99 4.63
N ASN A 3 18.70 -12.53 5.88
CA ASN A 3 17.93 -13.18 6.94
C ASN A 3 16.44 -13.03 6.57
N SER A 4 15.77 -14.12 6.21
CA SER A 4 14.34 -14.17 5.85
C SER A 4 13.42 -14.13 7.06
N GLU A 5 13.98 -14.35 8.26
CA GLU A 5 13.35 -14.28 9.59
C GLU A 5 12.38 -13.09 9.78
N PRO A 6 12.75 -11.81 9.54
CA PRO A 6 11.84 -10.69 9.76
C PRO A 6 10.64 -10.64 8.80
N PHE A 7 10.79 -11.13 7.56
CA PHE A 7 9.68 -11.19 6.60
C PHE A 7 8.69 -12.30 6.95
N ILE A 8 9.20 -13.46 7.38
CA ILE A 8 8.40 -14.59 7.85
C ILE A 8 7.67 -14.20 9.14
N ALA A 9 8.36 -13.55 10.08
CA ALA A 9 7.75 -13.07 11.33
C ALA A 9 6.65 -12.03 11.09
N PHE A 10 6.85 -11.09 10.16
CA PHE A 10 5.83 -10.10 9.79
C PHE A 10 4.62 -10.76 9.12
N GLY A 11 4.84 -11.69 8.19
CA GLY A 11 3.77 -12.45 7.53
C GLY A 11 2.96 -13.28 8.51
N LEU A 12 3.62 -14.01 9.42
CA LEU A 12 2.97 -14.81 10.46
C LEU A 12 2.22 -13.95 11.49
N TRP A 13 2.75 -12.78 11.86
CA TRP A 13 2.04 -11.83 12.73
C TRP A 13 0.79 -11.29 12.03
N LEU A 14 0.90 -10.92 10.76
CA LEU A 14 -0.22 -10.42 9.96
C LEU A 14 -1.31 -11.49 9.75
N PHE A 15 -0.90 -12.75 9.52
CA PHE A 15 -1.78 -13.91 9.43
C PHE A 15 -2.64 -14.12 10.67
N HIS A 16 -2.03 -14.06 11.85
CA HIS A 16 -2.72 -14.29 13.11
C HIS A 16 -3.73 -13.18 13.44
N VAL A 17 -3.55 -11.99 12.88
CA VAL A 17 -4.38 -10.82 13.12
C VAL A 17 -5.50 -10.67 12.07
N ILE A 18 -5.39 -11.29 10.88
CA ILE A 18 -6.19 -10.92 9.68
C ILE A 18 -6.69 -12.15 8.90
N ALA A 19 -7.15 -13.22 9.56
CA ALA A 19 -7.50 -14.47 8.87
C ALA A 19 -8.68 -14.40 7.86
N ASN A 20 -9.55 -13.38 7.90
CA ASN A 20 -10.75 -13.27 7.04
C ASN A 20 -11.01 -11.82 6.53
N ARG A 21 -10.05 -11.14 5.89
CA ARG A 21 -10.22 -9.71 5.54
C ARG A 21 -9.78 -9.35 4.13
N ASN A 22 -10.39 -8.32 3.56
CA ASN A 22 -9.92 -7.64 2.35
C ASN A 22 -8.85 -6.60 2.75
N LEU A 23 -7.80 -6.42 1.94
CA LEU A 23 -6.61 -5.69 2.41
C LEU A 23 -6.14 -4.63 1.41
N ALA A 24 -6.25 -3.36 1.80
CA ALA A 24 -5.90 -2.21 0.97
C ALA A 24 -4.53 -1.64 1.38
N PHE A 25 -3.59 -1.50 0.46
CA PHE A 25 -2.15 -1.40 0.81
C PHE A 25 -1.32 -0.44 -0.08
N PHE A 26 -1.10 0.89 0.12
CA PHE A 26 -0.31 1.67 -0.90
C PHE A 26 0.89 2.51 -0.50
N SER A 27 1.95 2.36 -1.34
CA SER A 27 2.99 3.36 -1.64
C SER A 27 3.71 3.04 -2.98
N PRO A 28 4.10 4.03 -3.81
CA PRO A 28 4.91 3.89 -5.03
C PRO A 28 6.38 3.58 -4.77
N GLN A 29 6.90 3.83 -3.56
CA GLN A 29 8.18 3.24 -3.10
C GLN A 29 8.01 1.81 -2.58
N GLY A 30 6.75 1.39 -2.40
CA GLY A 30 6.35 0.10 -1.86
C GLY A 30 6.04 -0.94 -2.92
N SER A 31 6.17 -0.70 -4.23
CA SER A 31 5.84 -1.70 -5.28
C SER A 31 6.48 -3.07 -5.01
N CYS A 32 7.75 -3.09 -4.59
CA CYS A 32 8.47 -4.30 -4.19
C CYS A 32 7.92 -4.92 -2.88
N GLN A 33 7.59 -4.11 -1.88
CA GLN A 33 7.01 -4.58 -0.61
C GLN A 33 5.62 -5.18 -0.83
N LEU A 34 4.79 -4.53 -1.64
CA LEU A 34 3.44 -4.95 -2.00
C LEU A 34 3.46 -6.23 -2.81
N THR A 35 4.34 -6.33 -3.80
CA THR A 35 4.47 -7.54 -4.61
C THR A 35 4.90 -8.73 -3.75
N LYS A 36 5.89 -8.53 -2.85
CA LYS A 36 6.31 -9.57 -1.89
C LYS A 36 5.18 -9.99 -0.97
N LEU A 37 4.40 -9.02 -0.50
CA LEU A 37 3.30 -9.25 0.41
C LEU A 37 2.15 -10.00 -0.28
N ALA A 38 1.75 -9.59 -1.49
CA ALA A 38 0.78 -10.28 -2.32
C ALA A 38 1.22 -11.71 -2.66
N LEU A 39 2.49 -11.91 -3.03
CA LEU A 39 3.09 -13.24 -3.23
C LEU A 39 2.98 -14.11 -1.98
N TRP A 40 3.30 -13.54 -0.81
CA TRP A 40 3.21 -14.25 0.46
C TRP A 40 1.76 -14.70 0.74
N HIS A 41 0.76 -13.82 0.56
CA HIS A 41 -0.64 -14.19 0.74
C HIS A 41 -1.10 -15.32 -0.18
N ILE A 42 -0.70 -15.28 -1.45
CA ILE A 42 -1.03 -16.32 -2.44
C ILE A 42 -0.41 -17.66 -2.04
N ILE A 43 0.88 -17.67 -1.67
CA ILE A 43 1.59 -18.88 -1.21
C ILE A 43 0.90 -19.49 0.01
N HIS A 44 0.32 -18.65 0.88
CA HIS A 44 -0.38 -19.09 2.08
C HIS A 44 -1.90 -19.29 1.90
N GLY A 45 -2.43 -19.20 0.67
CA GLY A 45 -3.84 -19.46 0.36
C GLY A 45 -4.82 -18.50 1.02
N LEU A 46 -4.39 -17.28 1.34
CA LEU A 46 -5.22 -16.28 2.00
C LEU A 46 -6.21 -15.64 1.02
N PRO A 47 -7.48 -15.41 1.41
CA PRO A 47 -8.51 -14.86 0.52
C PRO A 47 -8.39 -13.34 0.32
N TRP A 48 -7.20 -12.77 0.50
CA TRP A 48 -7.01 -11.32 0.55
C TRP A 48 -6.91 -10.74 -0.86
N ARG A 49 -7.70 -9.71 -1.14
CA ARG A 49 -7.50 -8.85 -2.31
C ARG A 49 -6.53 -7.73 -1.95
N VAL A 50 -5.37 -7.69 -2.60
CA VAL A 50 -4.41 -6.58 -2.50
C VAL A 50 -4.75 -5.54 -3.57
N THR A 51 -5.21 -4.36 -3.17
CA THR A 51 -5.40 -3.23 -4.11
C THR A 51 -4.05 -2.57 -4.43
N ALA A 52 -3.97 -1.46 -5.19
CA ALA A 52 -2.85 -0.71 -5.81
C ALA A 52 -2.95 0.82 -6.08
N VAL A 53 -3.14 1.79 -5.16
CA VAL A 53 -3.13 3.25 -5.47
C VAL A 53 -1.80 3.74 -6.07
N MET A 54 -1.87 4.09 -7.35
CA MET A 54 -0.80 4.65 -8.18
C MET A 54 -0.58 6.14 -7.90
N LEU A 55 0.67 6.58 -7.76
CA LEU A 55 1.00 7.96 -7.41
C LEU A 55 1.83 8.74 -8.44
N ALA A 56 2.45 8.07 -9.42
CA ALA A 56 3.42 8.71 -10.31
C ALA A 56 3.22 8.36 -11.78
N ASP A 57 3.30 7.07 -12.13
CA ASP A 57 3.36 6.58 -13.50
C ASP A 57 2.02 6.00 -13.99
N THR A 58 2.03 5.44 -15.21
CA THR A 58 0.87 4.81 -15.84
C THR A 58 0.64 3.40 -15.32
N LEU A 59 -0.58 2.90 -15.51
CA LEU A 59 -0.96 1.53 -15.14
C LEU A 59 -0.07 0.47 -15.80
N GLU A 60 0.32 0.69 -17.06
CA GLU A 60 1.20 -0.20 -17.81
C GLU A 60 2.57 -0.30 -17.13
N TRP A 61 3.13 0.84 -16.72
CA TRP A 61 4.41 0.86 -16.01
C TRP A 61 4.34 0.06 -14.70
N TYR A 62 3.28 0.25 -13.90
CA TYR A 62 3.11 -0.49 -12.65
C TYR A 62 2.94 -1.99 -12.87
N ARG A 63 2.19 -2.41 -13.90
CA ARG A 63 2.01 -3.82 -14.28
C ARG A 63 3.30 -4.46 -14.78
N ASP A 64 4.06 -3.77 -15.62
CA ASP A 64 5.35 -4.29 -16.10
C ASP A 64 6.38 -4.37 -14.97
N HIS A 65 6.35 -3.39 -14.06
CA HIS A 65 7.18 -3.41 -12.87
C HIS A 65 6.80 -4.54 -11.91
N GLU A 66 5.51 -4.79 -11.69
CA GLU A 66 5.00 -5.94 -10.93
C GLU A 66 5.49 -7.27 -11.53
N LYS A 67 5.37 -7.46 -12.85
CA LYS A 67 5.87 -8.66 -13.55
C LYS A 67 7.37 -8.87 -13.34
N CYS A 68 8.16 -7.80 -13.42
CA CYS A 68 9.60 -7.86 -13.18
C CYS A 68 9.91 -8.29 -11.74
N LEU A 69 9.20 -7.73 -10.76
CA LEU A 69 9.36 -8.08 -9.35
C LEU A 69 8.95 -9.53 -9.06
N ILE A 70 7.86 -10.01 -9.65
CA ILE A 70 7.42 -11.41 -9.53
C ILE A 70 8.47 -12.34 -10.16
N SER A 71 8.96 -12.03 -11.36
CA SER A 71 9.99 -12.83 -12.03
C SER A 71 11.27 -12.92 -11.20
N GLU A 72 11.75 -11.79 -10.66
CA GLU A 72 12.93 -11.77 -9.79
C GLU A 72 12.70 -12.52 -8.48
N PHE A 73 11.51 -12.41 -7.89
CA PHE A 73 11.16 -13.20 -6.71
C PHE A 73 11.18 -14.70 -7.01
N LYS A 74 10.57 -15.13 -8.13
CA LYS A 74 10.57 -16.53 -8.58
C LYS A 74 12.01 -17.03 -8.74
N ARG A 75 12.86 -16.24 -9.40
CA ARG A 75 14.28 -16.56 -9.62
C ARG A 75 15.06 -16.74 -8.32
N ILE A 76 14.83 -15.90 -7.32
CA ILE A 76 15.62 -15.87 -6.07
C ILE A 76 15.11 -16.92 -5.06
N PHE A 77 13.80 -17.07 -4.92
CA PHE A 77 13.19 -17.82 -3.81
C PHE A 77 12.48 -19.10 -4.23
N LEU A 78 12.03 -19.20 -5.48
CA LEU A 78 11.18 -20.31 -5.94
C LEU A 78 11.86 -21.24 -6.95
N SER A 79 13.18 -21.13 -7.13
CA SER A 79 13.96 -21.99 -8.04
C SER A 79 13.93 -23.49 -7.69
N GLY A 80 13.28 -23.89 -6.59
CA GLY A 80 13.05 -25.28 -6.19
C GLY A 80 11.59 -25.61 -5.82
N PHE A 81 10.62 -24.75 -6.12
CA PHE A 81 9.19 -25.01 -5.87
C PHE A 81 8.48 -25.54 -7.12
N PRO A 82 7.41 -26.36 -6.99
CA PRO A 82 6.69 -26.91 -8.15
C PRO A 82 5.98 -25.82 -8.98
N ASP A 83 5.98 -25.97 -10.31
CA ASP A 83 5.34 -25.06 -11.26
C ASP A 83 3.85 -24.82 -10.97
N SER A 84 3.18 -25.78 -10.33
CA SER A 84 1.76 -25.69 -9.94
C SER A 84 1.43 -24.55 -8.97
N ILE A 85 2.39 -24.07 -8.16
CA ILE A 85 2.21 -22.87 -7.32
C ILE A 85 2.40 -21.60 -8.15
N LEU A 86 3.26 -21.67 -9.17
CA LEU A 86 3.57 -20.55 -10.06
C LEU A 86 2.44 -20.27 -11.04
N ASP A 87 1.67 -21.30 -11.42
CA ASP A 87 0.50 -21.23 -12.32
C ASP A 87 -0.75 -20.65 -11.64
N GLN A 88 -0.79 -20.62 -10.30
CA GLN A 88 -1.86 -19.95 -9.55
C GLN A 88 -1.68 -18.43 -9.47
N LEU A 89 -0.48 -17.92 -9.79
CA LEU A 89 -0.29 -16.49 -9.99
C LEU A 89 -0.88 -16.10 -11.35
N GLY A 90 -2.08 -15.53 -11.35
CA GLY A 90 -2.63 -14.86 -12.53
C GLY A 90 -1.74 -13.70 -13.02
N ASP A 91 -2.15 -13.05 -14.11
CA ASP A 91 -1.36 -11.99 -14.78
C ASP A 91 -1.02 -10.78 -13.90
N SER A 92 -1.77 -10.57 -12.81
CA SER A 92 -1.52 -9.53 -11.81
C SER A 92 -2.06 -9.98 -10.46
N ILE A 93 -1.24 -9.79 -9.42
CA ILE A 93 -1.56 -10.14 -8.02
C ILE A 93 -1.96 -8.90 -7.22
N VAL A 94 -1.86 -7.72 -7.83
CA VAL A 94 -2.16 -6.42 -7.25
C VAL A 94 -3.19 -5.68 -8.12
N ASN A 95 -4.31 -5.28 -7.51
CA ASN A 95 -5.33 -4.47 -8.18
C ASN A 95 -4.93 -2.97 -8.23
N TRP A 96 -4.13 -2.58 -9.22
CA TRP A 96 -3.70 -1.19 -9.48
C TRP A 96 -4.89 -0.24 -9.76
N VAL A 97 -5.00 0.82 -8.96
CA VAL A 97 -6.04 1.86 -9.03
C VAL A 97 -5.41 3.24 -9.07
N GLU A 98 -6.06 4.19 -9.71
CA GLU A 98 -5.54 5.56 -9.76
C GLU A 98 -5.81 6.30 -8.46
N ARG A 99 -4.88 7.19 -8.08
CA ARG A 99 -5.17 8.18 -7.04
C ARG A 99 -6.25 9.13 -7.50
N VAL A 100 -7.22 9.37 -6.61
CA VAL A 100 -8.27 10.38 -6.79
C VAL A 100 -8.13 11.43 -5.68
N PRO A 101 -8.08 12.74 -6.00
CA PRO A 101 -7.93 13.31 -7.34
C PRO A 101 -6.56 13.03 -7.97
N ARG A 102 -6.55 12.84 -9.29
CA ARG A 102 -5.33 12.68 -10.10
C ARG A 102 -4.43 13.91 -9.94
N ARG A 103 -3.14 13.68 -9.70
CA ARG A 103 -2.14 14.74 -9.51
C ARG A 103 -0.75 14.21 -9.85
N ARG A 104 0.19 15.11 -10.18
CA ARG A 104 1.60 14.73 -10.37
C ARG A 104 2.19 14.22 -9.06
N PHE A 105 3.15 13.32 -9.15
CA PHE A 105 3.87 12.81 -7.99
C PHE A 105 4.43 13.95 -7.12
N GLY A 106 4.25 13.83 -5.80
CA GLY A 106 4.70 14.83 -4.82
C GLY A 106 3.89 16.14 -4.80
N LYS A 107 2.92 16.34 -5.70
CA LYS A 107 2.06 17.52 -5.69
C LYS A 107 1.06 17.41 -4.53
N ILE A 108 1.15 18.37 -3.62
CA ILE A 108 0.20 18.57 -2.53
C ILE A 108 -0.86 19.57 -3.00
N LEU A 109 -2.13 19.22 -2.86
CA LEU A 109 -3.28 20.07 -3.16
C LEU A 109 -3.65 20.89 -1.93
N ASN A 110 -4.43 21.96 -2.15
CA ASN A 110 -4.95 22.77 -1.05
C ASN A 110 -5.90 21.91 -0.22
N GLY A 111 -5.74 21.93 1.10
CA GLY A 111 -6.57 21.15 2.01
C GLY A 111 -6.03 19.76 2.35
N ASP A 112 -5.05 19.22 1.62
CA ASP A 112 -4.45 17.92 1.96
C ASP A 112 -3.85 17.93 3.39
N ILE A 113 -3.14 19.00 3.75
CA ILE A 113 -2.53 19.14 5.09
C ILE A 113 -3.61 19.30 6.16
N VAL A 114 -4.69 20.03 5.85
CA VAL A 114 -5.85 20.19 6.74
C VAL A 114 -6.53 18.84 6.97
N LEU A 115 -6.69 18.04 5.91
CA LEU A 115 -7.28 16.70 5.97
C LEU A 115 -6.38 15.73 6.77
N CYS A 116 -5.08 15.70 6.50
CA CYS A 116 -4.11 14.93 7.30
C CYS A 116 -4.21 15.29 8.80
N ARG A 117 -4.31 16.58 9.13
CA ARG A 117 -4.50 17.04 10.52
C ARG A 117 -5.83 16.58 11.10
N HIS A 118 -6.92 16.68 10.34
CA HIS A 118 -8.24 16.25 10.79
C HIS A 118 -8.24 14.76 11.12
N ILE A 119 -7.71 13.93 10.23
CA ILE A 119 -7.57 12.49 10.43
C ILE A 119 -6.70 12.21 11.66
N ALA A 120 -5.56 12.90 11.82
CA ALA A 120 -4.70 12.73 12.98
C ALA A 120 -5.41 13.11 14.30
N LYS A 121 -6.20 14.18 14.33
CA LYS A 121 -7.00 14.56 15.50
C LYS A 121 -8.08 13.54 15.85
N GLN A 122 -8.70 12.92 14.84
CA GLN A 122 -9.77 11.93 15.05
C GLN A 122 -9.26 10.54 15.43
N THR A 123 -8.13 10.13 14.86
CA THR A 123 -7.67 8.73 14.91
C THR A 123 -6.38 8.55 15.71
N GLY A 124 -5.64 9.63 15.99
CA GLY A 124 -4.29 9.58 16.53
C GLY A 124 -3.21 9.16 15.51
N ILE A 125 -3.58 8.90 14.26
CA ILE A 125 -2.66 8.43 13.21
C ILE A 125 -2.23 9.60 12.33
N LEU A 126 -0.93 9.85 12.27
CA LEU A 126 -0.37 10.91 11.44
C LEU A 126 -0.13 10.40 10.01
N LEU A 127 -0.81 11.00 9.04
CA LEU A 127 -0.60 10.72 7.61
C LEU A 127 0.25 11.80 6.94
N ASP A 128 0.99 11.41 5.91
CA ASP A 128 1.63 12.30 4.96
C ASP A 128 0.72 12.54 3.73
N PRO A 129 0.71 13.75 3.14
CA PRO A 129 -0.19 14.09 2.05
C PRO A 129 0.19 13.47 0.70
N ILE A 130 1.39 12.90 0.58
CA ILE A 130 1.89 12.35 -0.68
C ILE A 130 1.48 10.89 -0.79
N TYR A 131 1.83 10.05 0.18
CA TYR A 131 1.69 8.60 0.14
C TYR A 131 0.50 8.10 0.93
N THR A 132 0.55 8.26 2.25
CA THR A 132 -0.41 7.59 3.15
C THR A 132 -1.79 8.22 3.14
N LEU A 133 -1.92 9.51 2.80
CA LEU A 133 -3.22 10.12 2.54
C LEU A 133 -3.93 9.47 1.34
N ALA A 134 -3.20 9.16 0.26
CA ALA A 134 -3.81 8.53 -0.92
C ALA A 134 -4.33 7.11 -0.60
N ALA A 135 -3.58 6.37 0.22
CA ALA A 135 -4.01 5.07 0.73
C ALA A 135 -5.24 5.19 1.65
N TRP A 136 -5.27 6.19 2.53
CA TRP A 136 -6.40 6.47 3.42
C TRP A 136 -7.66 6.79 2.64
N GLU A 137 -7.59 7.75 1.70
CA GLU A 137 -8.71 8.14 0.84
C GLU A 137 -9.33 6.92 0.14
N HIS A 138 -8.51 6.06 -0.43
CA HIS A 138 -8.99 4.87 -1.11
C HIS A 138 -9.51 3.78 -0.16
N SER A 139 -8.90 3.64 1.02
CA SER A 139 -9.37 2.68 2.04
C SER A 139 -10.76 3.05 2.57
N VAL A 140 -11.04 4.35 2.70
CA VAL A 140 -12.37 4.86 3.05
C VAL A 140 -13.37 4.59 1.91
N LEU A 141 -12.99 4.76 0.64
CA LEU A 141 -13.87 4.41 -0.48
C LEU A 141 -14.20 2.92 -0.48
N LEU A 142 -13.19 2.07 -0.31
CA LEU A 142 -13.38 0.62 -0.22
C LEU A 142 -14.24 0.22 0.96
N SER A 143 -14.14 0.88 2.12
CA SER A 143 -14.97 0.56 3.28
C SER A 143 -16.44 0.94 3.09
N LEU A 144 -16.73 1.95 2.26
CA LEU A 144 -18.09 2.33 1.90
C LEU A 144 -18.72 1.38 0.87
N GLU A 145 -17.91 0.79 0.00
CA GLU A 145 -18.33 -0.17 -1.03
C GLU A 145 -18.28 -1.64 -0.56
N ALA A 146 -17.64 -1.90 0.59
CA ALA A 146 -17.44 -3.23 1.12
C ALA A 146 -18.76 -3.93 1.49
N GLU A 147 -18.83 -5.23 1.20
CA GLU A 147 -19.88 -6.10 1.72
C GLU A 147 -19.83 -6.16 3.26
N LYS A 148 -20.96 -6.46 3.90
CA LYS A 148 -21.13 -6.40 5.37
C LYS A 148 -20.09 -7.19 6.18
N ASP A 149 -19.44 -8.18 5.59
CA ASP A 149 -18.46 -9.07 6.24
C ASP A 149 -17.03 -8.86 5.72
N SER A 150 -16.76 -7.75 5.03
CA SER A 150 -15.42 -7.40 4.53
C SER A 150 -14.76 -6.33 5.39
N ASP A 151 -13.77 -6.73 6.19
CA ASP A 151 -12.88 -5.77 6.84
C ASP A 151 -11.89 -5.20 5.81
N ILE A 152 -11.59 -3.90 5.92
CA ILE A 152 -10.54 -3.21 5.16
C ILE A 152 -9.42 -2.85 6.12
N VAL A 153 -8.21 -3.30 5.80
CA VAL A 153 -7.00 -2.90 6.54
C VAL A 153 -6.17 -2.01 5.63
N MET A 154 -5.72 -0.86 6.15
CA MET A 154 -4.79 0.04 5.49
C MET A 154 -3.37 -0.18 6.01
N LEU A 155 -2.40 -0.39 5.13
CA LEU A 155 -0.99 -0.36 5.53
C LEU A 155 -0.43 1.05 5.56
N HIS A 156 -0.06 1.47 6.77
CA HIS A 156 0.59 2.74 6.99
C HIS A 156 2.11 2.62 6.73
N THR A 157 2.56 2.97 5.51
CA THR A 157 3.98 2.84 5.11
C THR A 157 4.92 3.92 5.65
N GLY A 158 4.43 4.84 6.49
CA GLY A 158 5.23 5.94 7.03
C GLY A 158 5.18 7.19 6.14
N GLY A 159 6.32 7.84 5.90
CA GLY A 159 6.40 9.05 5.06
C GLY A 159 6.15 10.37 5.80
N THR A 160 5.76 10.31 7.07
CA THR A 160 5.44 11.49 7.89
C THR A 160 6.62 12.42 8.12
N LEU A 161 7.87 11.93 8.07
CA LEU A 161 9.06 12.81 8.09
C LEU A 161 9.09 13.78 6.91
N GLY A 162 8.40 13.46 5.80
CA GLY A 162 8.22 14.37 4.67
C GLY A 162 7.47 15.66 5.05
N LEU A 163 6.66 15.64 6.12
CA LEU A 163 5.92 16.81 6.61
C LEU A 163 6.86 17.95 7.02
N PHE A 164 8.05 17.67 7.55
CA PHE A 164 9.00 18.73 7.93
C PHE A 164 9.48 19.52 6.71
N GLY A 165 9.78 18.83 5.60
CA GLY A 165 10.14 19.50 4.35
C GLY A 165 8.96 20.26 3.71
N ILE A 166 7.73 19.79 3.95
CA ILE A 166 6.52 20.47 3.50
C ILE A 166 6.27 21.74 4.33
N ALA A 167 6.46 21.67 5.65
CA ALA A 167 6.28 22.79 6.57
C ALA A 167 7.21 23.97 6.25
N GLN A 168 8.42 23.70 5.74
CA GLN A 168 9.33 24.76 5.26
C GLN A 168 8.80 25.50 4.03
N ARG A 169 8.03 24.82 3.17
CA ARG A 169 7.50 25.40 1.92
C ARG A 169 6.10 26.00 2.07
N ARG A 170 5.36 25.57 3.08
CA ARG A 170 3.97 25.97 3.35
C ARG A 170 3.72 26.24 4.83
N PRO A 171 4.49 27.12 5.47
CA PRO A 171 4.42 27.34 6.92
C PRO A 171 3.00 27.73 7.38
N GLU A 172 2.27 28.51 6.59
CA GLU A 172 0.88 28.90 6.85
C GLU A 172 -0.05 27.71 7.08
N GLU A 173 0.13 26.61 6.36
CA GLU A 173 -0.70 25.42 6.52
C GLU A 173 -0.39 24.67 7.82
N PHE A 174 0.70 24.97 8.53
CA PHE A 174 1.08 24.35 9.81
C PHE A 174 0.95 25.28 11.02
N LEU A 175 0.96 26.59 10.81
CA LEU A 175 1.00 27.59 11.89
C LEU A 175 -0.38 27.97 12.44
N TYR A 176 -1.49 27.66 11.74
CA TYR A 176 -2.84 27.90 12.27
C TYR A 176 -3.35 26.67 13.04
N ALA A 177 -3.08 26.67 14.35
CA ALA A 177 -3.84 25.93 15.34
C ALA A 177 -4.85 26.89 15.99
N GLY A 178 -6.00 27.05 15.33
CA GLY A 178 -7.24 27.46 16.01
C GLY A 178 -7.88 26.25 16.67
#